data_AF-A0A534N2N9-F1
#
_entry.id   AF-A0A534N2N9-F1
#
_cell.length_a   1.000
_cell.length_b   1.000
_cell.length_c   1.000
_cell.angle_alpha   90.00
_cell.angle_beta   90.00
_cell.angle_gamma   90.00
#
_symmetry.space_group_name_H-M   'P 1'
#
loop_
_entity.id
_entity.type
_entity.pdbx_description
1 polymer ?
#
loop_
_entity_poly.entity_id
_entity_poly.type
_entity_poly.pdbx_seq_one_letter_code
_entity_poly.pdbx_strand_id
1 'polypeptide(L)'
;MNRSSLRGMRQQFLSSIMLMCLGMGMTAWIFGCSSAVEPQIQVVAGGPSQEVAQPRASQPQAAVKEPILQDQPFRIQELSALEDRGQTTLYMKFSSPVSQYRHFTLGQPSRVVLDIFGDAKRLAEVENYRVDTAWVSTLRLSSGEGYLRLVMEVAAATVPAYAVDPENGGLKIVIGTVNPQVMTKRELQLVQGGRRTDARPPEPKPTPSDITAQAPASPTPPTSDKPYAGQRISLDFKDADIKNVFRLLAEVSGLNIIVTPDVQRRVTVRLIDVPWDQAMDLLIDTNGLGKEQIGNVVRISTAAQLRTEKDALRQARAAQENLEPLQTIYLNVNYANAKDLVDKIKPALSSRGIIVPDERSNTILVRDIKKGIDEANAILGKLDTRTPQVLIESNLIETTPTFARALGLRFQLNKDSTTFSSAAGAGTPFSASTGAFPSLPSGLGGIFSIAKGDFAGIGLSLASALEAAETEGNIRIISRPSVVTLNNIASTIQSLRIIRVALPASTNIASGTGSAAGSAVATEKINVGIILTVTPQVSSDGFVLMKISVKSSSVADSPTAAGVPSVIPFDELSREAIANVLVRDGETIVIGGIMKDTKSSTEQGIPYLKDIPVLGWLFKNTRWQ
;
A
#
# COMPACT_ATOMS: atom_id res chain seq x y z
N MET A 1 30.15 -46.58 11.99
CA MET A 1 29.71 -47.96 12.31
C MET A 1 28.20 -48.08 12.08
N ASN A 2 27.68 -49.31 12.02
CA ASN A 2 26.37 -49.65 11.43
C ASN A 2 25.35 -50.15 12.49
N ARG A 3 24.06 -50.15 12.11
CA ARG A 3 22.86 -50.73 12.78
C ARG A 3 22.37 -49.98 14.05
N SER A 4 21.09 -49.61 14.23
CA SER A 4 19.76 -50.18 13.88
C SER A 4 19.19 -51.16 14.91
N SER A 5 18.67 -50.63 16.02
CA SER A 5 17.66 -51.20 16.92
C SER A 5 17.23 -50.11 17.93
N LEU A 6 16.04 -50.04 18.53
CA LEU A 6 14.79 -50.82 18.39
C LEU A 6 13.64 -49.90 17.90
N ARG A 7 12.50 -50.49 17.52
CA ARG A 7 11.17 -49.84 17.51
C ARG A 7 10.19 -50.82 18.16
N GLY A 8 9.75 -50.59 19.40
CA GLY A 8 8.89 -51.55 20.09
C GLY A 8 8.78 -51.42 21.60
N MET A 9 8.09 -50.38 22.09
CA MET A 9 7.37 -50.40 23.37
C MET A 9 6.38 -49.23 23.41
N ARG A 10 5.12 -49.50 23.03
CA ARG A 10 4.02 -48.53 23.16
C ARG A 10 2.69 -49.25 23.41
N GLN A 11 2.65 -50.05 24.46
CA GLN A 11 1.47 -50.58 25.15
C GLN A 11 1.86 -50.96 26.58
N GLN A 12 0.89 -51.05 27.49
CA GLN A 12 1.04 -51.09 28.95
C GLN A 12 1.49 -49.77 29.60
N PHE A 13 0.53 -48.92 29.96
CA PHE A 13 0.50 -48.14 31.22
C PHE A 13 -0.85 -47.43 31.35
N LEU A 14 -1.92 -48.19 31.62
CA LEU A 14 -3.25 -47.69 32.00
C LEU A 14 -4.12 -48.85 32.53
N SER A 15 -3.65 -49.49 33.61
CA SER A 15 -4.44 -50.41 34.43
C SER A 15 -3.81 -50.56 35.83
N SER A 16 -4.06 -49.57 36.69
CA SER A 16 -4.03 -49.64 38.16
C SER A 16 -4.15 -48.23 38.74
N ILE A 17 -5.37 -47.86 39.14
CA ILE A 17 -5.75 -46.94 40.23
C ILE A 17 -7.28 -47.01 40.27
N MET A 18 -7.83 -47.97 41.03
CA MET A 18 -9.10 -47.84 41.78
C MET A 18 -9.36 -49.12 42.60
N LEU A 19 -9.01 -49.12 43.88
CA LEU A 19 -9.66 -50.02 44.86
C LEU A 19 -9.51 -49.48 46.29
N MET A 20 -10.40 -48.56 46.68
CA MET A 20 -10.91 -48.55 48.05
C MET A 20 -12.31 -47.92 48.08
N CYS A 21 -13.24 -48.60 48.73
CA CYS A 21 -14.63 -48.18 48.92
C CYS A 21 -14.70 -46.92 49.82
N LEU A 22 -15.82 -46.21 49.99
CA LEU A 22 -17.20 -46.72 50.16
C LEU A 22 -18.22 -45.55 50.09
N GLY A 23 -19.47 -45.84 49.70
CA GLY A 23 -20.64 -45.05 50.13
C GLY A 23 -21.50 -44.37 49.05
N MET A 24 -22.69 -44.95 48.80
CA MET A 24 -23.98 -44.29 48.45
C MET A 24 -24.05 -43.39 47.18
N GLY A 25 -25.00 -43.52 46.26
CA GLY A 25 -26.13 -44.45 46.12
C GLY A 25 -27.27 -43.81 45.29
N MET A 26 -27.90 -44.56 44.37
CA MET A 26 -29.06 -44.16 43.53
C MET A 26 -28.79 -42.98 42.55
N THR A 27 -29.40 -42.87 41.35
CA THR A 27 -30.42 -43.69 40.66
C THR A 27 -30.23 -43.57 39.14
N ALA A 28 -30.66 -44.58 38.38
CA ALA A 28 -30.58 -44.58 36.91
C ALA A 28 -31.67 -43.73 36.23
N TRP A 29 -31.39 -43.27 35.01
CA TRP A 29 -32.39 -43.11 33.94
C TRP A 29 -31.80 -43.60 32.60
N ILE A 30 -32.63 -44.22 31.77
CA ILE A 30 -32.28 -44.99 30.57
C ILE A 30 -32.87 -44.31 29.34
N PHE A 31 -32.12 -44.20 28.24
CA PHE A 31 -32.55 -44.19 26.82
C PHE A 31 -31.25 -44.08 25.96
N GLY A 32 -31.07 -44.71 24.79
CA GLY A 32 -31.86 -45.71 24.06
C GLY A 32 -31.73 -45.53 22.53
N CYS A 33 -31.22 -46.55 21.80
CA CYS A 33 -31.17 -46.68 20.33
C CYS A 33 -30.29 -45.68 19.53
N SER A 34 -29.32 -46.15 18.73
CA SER A 34 -29.41 -46.59 17.30
C SER A 34 -29.00 -45.44 16.36
N SER A 35 -28.28 -45.59 15.24
CA SER A 35 -28.03 -46.72 14.34
C SER A 35 -26.64 -46.61 13.66
N ALA A 36 -26.20 -47.66 12.97
CA ALA A 36 -24.97 -47.66 12.15
C ALA A 36 -25.24 -47.24 10.70
N VAL A 37 -24.22 -46.70 10.00
CA VAL A 37 -23.92 -46.97 8.58
C VAL A 37 -22.42 -46.70 8.33
N GLU A 38 -21.76 -47.61 7.64
CA GLU A 38 -20.43 -47.46 7.03
C GLU A 38 -20.57 -47.69 5.51
N PRO A 39 -19.73 -47.09 4.66
CA PRO A 39 -18.98 -47.97 3.76
C PRO A 39 -17.54 -47.52 3.44
N GLN A 40 -16.74 -48.53 3.08
CA GLN A 40 -15.33 -48.48 2.67
C GLN A 40 -15.15 -48.18 1.17
N ILE A 41 -14.09 -47.48 0.77
CA ILE A 41 -13.45 -47.62 -0.57
C ILE A 41 -11.91 -47.55 -0.44
N GLN A 42 -11.21 -48.42 -1.16
CA GLN A 42 -9.76 -48.60 -1.18
C GLN A 42 -9.04 -47.68 -2.20
N VAL A 43 -7.72 -47.49 -2.03
CA VAL A 43 -6.79 -47.19 -3.15
C VAL A 43 -5.55 -48.08 -3.05
N VAL A 44 -5.07 -48.53 -4.22
CA VAL A 44 -4.06 -49.58 -4.44
C VAL A 44 -2.63 -49.01 -4.46
N ALA A 45 -1.64 -49.84 -4.11
CA ALA A 45 -0.21 -49.52 -4.22
C ALA A 45 0.46 -50.17 -5.44
N GLY A 46 1.43 -49.48 -6.04
CA GLY A 46 2.32 -50.00 -7.09
C GLY A 46 3.49 -49.04 -7.35
N GLY A 47 4.72 -49.56 -7.32
CA GLY A 47 5.97 -48.81 -7.63
C GLY A 47 6.42 -48.98 -9.09
N PRO A 48 7.72 -48.78 -9.44
CA PRO A 48 8.88 -48.62 -8.57
C PRO A 48 9.74 -47.35 -8.84
N SER A 49 10.76 -47.16 -8.00
CA SER A 49 11.74 -46.07 -8.06
C SER A 49 12.72 -46.19 -9.25
N GLN A 50 13.22 -45.05 -9.73
CA GLN A 50 14.52 -44.94 -10.40
C GLN A 50 15.44 -43.94 -9.69
N GLU A 51 16.73 -44.18 -9.84
CA GLU A 51 17.82 -43.63 -9.04
C GLU A 51 18.64 -42.63 -9.86
N VAL A 52 18.84 -41.41 -9.35
CA VAL A 52 19.79 -40.45 -9.93
C VAL A 52 20.64 -39.78 -8.85
N ALA A 53 21.89 -40.25 -8.80
CA ALA A 53 23.14 -39.62 -8.36
C ALA A 53 23.09 -38.31 -7.53
N GLN A 54 23.67 -38.39 -6.32
CA GLN A 54 24.23 -37.22 -5.62
C GLN A 54 25.60 -36.83 -6.22
N PRO A 55 25.88 -35.53 -6.43
CA PRO A 55 27.25 -35.05 -6.59
C PRO A 55 27.89 -34.67 -5.24
N ARG A 56 29.11 -35.20 -5.06
CA ARG A 56 30.16 -34.90 -4.08
C ARG A 56 30.13 -33.53 -3.39
N ALA A 57 30.51 -33.57 -2.11
CA ALA A 57 30.86 -32.39 -1.30
C ALA A 57 31.97 -31.53 -1.92
N SER A 58 31.76 -30.22 -1.91
CA SER A 58 32.75 -29.19 -2.23
C SER A 58 33.61 -28.82 -1.02
N GLN A 59 34.88 -28.50 -1.29
CA GLN A 59 35.85 -28.00 -0.30
C GLN A 59 35.52 -26.55 0.12
N PRO A 60 35.97 -26.09 1.30
CA PRO A 60 35.75 -24.72 1.75
C PRO A 60 36.55 -23.72 0.89
N GLN A 61 35.86 -22.87 0.13
CA GLN A 61 36.49 -21.71 -0.50
C GLN A 61 36.74 -20.61 0.54
N ALA A 62 37.82 -19.86 0.32
CA ALA A 62 38.35 -18.87 1.26
C ALA A 62 37.36 -17.70 1.51
N ALA A 63 37.46 -17.13 2.72
CA ALA A 63 36.65 -15.99 3.13
C ALA A 63 36.86 -14.78 2.20
N VAL A 64 35.80 -14.37 1.50
CA VAL A 64 35.73 -13.06 0.86
C VAL A 64 35.51 -12.03 1.98
N LYS A 65 36.49 -11.14 2.12
CA LYS A 65 36.50 -10.07 3.13
C LYS A 65 35.44 -9.02 2.78
N GLU A 66 34.40 -8.89 3.60
CA GLU A 66 33.42 -7.81 3.45
C GLU A 66 34.10 -6.43 3.49
N PRO A 67 33.78 -5.51 2.57
CA PRO A 67 34.28 -4.15 2.64
C PRO A 67 33.55 -3.39 3.74
N ILE A 68 34.32 -2.67 4.56
CA ILE A 68 33.81 -1.78 5.60
C ILE A 68 32.96 -0.70 4.92
N LEU A 69 31.65 -0.65 5.22
CA LEU A 69 30.75 0.39 4.74
C LEU A 69 31.16 1.75 5.33
N GLN A 70 31.87 2.54 4.54
CA GLN A 70 31.99 3.98 4.78
C GLN A 70 30.65 4.64 4.46
N ASP A 71 30.20 5.50 5.38
CA ASP A 71 28.96 6.27 5.31
C ASP A 71 29.06 7.36 4.21
N GLN A 72 28.96 6.94 2.95
CA GLN A 72 29.00 7.83 1.79
C GLN A 72 27.58 8.29 1.40
N PRO A 73 27.38 9.57 1.08
CA PRO A 73 26.07 10.09 0.68
C PRO A 73 25.58 9.42 -0.60
N PHE A 74 24.26 9.18 -0.67
CA PHE A 74 23.66 8.46 -1.80
C PHE A 74 23.76 9.31 -3.07
N ARG A 75 24.38 8.77 -4.12
CA ARG A 75 24.56 9.46 -5.41
C ARG A 75 24.42 8.52 -6.59
N ILE A 76 24.18 9.09 -7.77
CA ILE A 76 24.31 8.37 -9.04
C ILE A 76 25.79 8.11 -9.31
N GLN A 77 26.17 6.85 -9.53
CA GLN A 77 27.51 6.44 -9.96
C GLN A 77 27.64 6.48 -11.49
N GLU A 78 26.63 5.99 -12.20
CA GLU A 78 26.60 5.89 -13.66
C GLU A 78 25.19 6.26 -14.16
N LEU A 79 25.10 7.13 -15.17
CA LEU A 79 23.86 7.49 -15.86
C LEU A 79 24.14 7.53 -17.36
N SER A 80 23.46 6.67 -18.11
CA SER A 80 23.50 6.65 -19.57
C SER A 80 22.10 6.58 -20.17
N ALA A 81 21.91 7.32 -21.27
CA ALA A 81 20.70 7.29 -22.08
C ALA A 81 21.04 6.66 -23.43
N LEU A 82 20.26 5.64 -23.81
CA LEU A 82 20.32 4.99 -25.10
C LEU A 82 18.99 5.19 -25.82
N GLU A 83 19.03 5.90 -26.95
CA GLU A 83 17.91 5.98 -27.88
C GLU A 83 18.14 4.94 -28.99
N ASP A 84 17.19 4.02 -29.18
CA ASP A 84 17.24 3.01 -30.24
C ASP A 84 15.83 2.83 -30.84
N ARG A 85 15.72 2.92 -32.16
CA ARG A 85 14.45 2.73 -32.90
C ARG A 85 13.25 3.56 -32.39
N GLY A 86 13.50 4.79 -31.94
CA GLY A 86 12.46 5.69 -31.41
C GLY A 86 12.02 5.39 -29.97
N GLN A 87 12.69 4.48 -29.26
CA GLN A 87 12.53 4.21 -27.84
C GLN A 87 13.73 4.74 -27.06
N THR A 88 13.50 5.40 -25.92
CA THR A 88 14.57 5.90 -25.04
C THR A 88 14.70 4.99 -23.82
N THR A 89 15.89 4.44 -23.58
CA THR A 89 16.23 3.65 -22.40
C THR A 89 17.26 4.38 -21.54
N LEU A 90 16.93 4.65 -20.29
CA LEU A 90 17.83 5.20 -19.29
C LEU A 90 18.36 4.08 -18.39
N TYR A 91 19.67 3.95 -18.28
CA TYR A 91 20.34 3.09 -17.29
C TYR A 91 20.92 3.96 -16.19
N MET A 92 20.56 3.67 -14.93
CA MET A 92 20.99 4.42 -13.76
C MET A 92 21.52 3.47 -12.70
N LYS A 93 22.76 3.68 -12.27
CA LYS A 93 23.39 2.94 -11.19
C LYS A 93 23.66 3.86 -10.02
N PHE A 94 23.26 3.44 -8.83
CA PHE A 94 23.38 4.22 -7.60
C PHE A 94 24.52 3.70 -6.72
N SER A 95 24.94 4.50 -5.74
CA SER A 95 26.01 4.14 -4.80
C SER A 95 25.64 2.99 -3.85
N SER A 96 24.35 2.75 -3.64
CA SER A 96 23.79 1.63 -2.88
C SER A 96 22.66 0.99 -3.70
N PRO A 97 22.44 -0.34 -3.60
CA PRO A 97 21.43 -1.02 -4.39
C PRO A 97 20.01 -0.53 -4.04
N VAL A 98 19.19 -0.27 -5.07
CA VAL A 98 17.79 0.13 -4.90
C VAL A 98 16.93 -1.11 -4.67
N SER A 99 16.40 -1.27 -3.45
CA SER A 99 15.54 -2.39 -3.06
C SER A 99 14.04 -2.06 -3.08
N GLN A 100 13.66 -0.78 -2.97
CA GLN A 100 12.26 -0.34 -2.94
C GLN A 100 12.08 0.96 -3.73
N TYR A 101 11.11 0.98 -4.66
CA TYR A 101 10.75 2.15 -5.44
C TYR A 101 9.26 2.17 -5.82
N ARG A 102 8.76 3.35 -6.19
CA ARG A 102 7.40 3.60 -6.70
C ARG A 102 7.47 4.61 -7.84
N HIS A 103 6.83 4.33 -8.97
CA HIS A 103 6.70 5.30 -10.07
C HIS A 103 5.24 5.74 -10.27
N PHE A 104 5.07 6.96 -10.78
CA PHE A 104 3.78 7.54 -11.18
C PHE A 104 4.01 8.68 -12.18
N THR A 105 2.94 9.11 -12.85
CA THR A 105 3.00 10.21 -13.84
C THR A 105 2.28 11.45 -13.34
N LEU A 106 2.78 12.64 -13.69
CA LEU A 106 2.01 13.89 -13.61
C LEU A 106 1.75 14.43 -15.02
N GLY A 107 0.58 15.05 -15.20
CA GLY A 107 0.29 15.90 -16.36
C GLY A 107 0.60 17.37 -16.07
N GLN A 108 0.89 18.12 -17.13
CA GLN A 108 1.08 19.59 -17.13
C GLN A 108 2.22 20.14 -16.23
N PRO A 109 3.48 20.10 -16.70
CA PRO A 109 3.98 19.40 -17.89
C PRO A 109 4.10 17.90 -17.64
N SER A 110 4.11 17.10 -18.71
CA SER A 110 4.25 15.65 -18.67
C SER A 110 5.51 15.22 -17.93
N ARG A 111 5.36 14.49 -16.83
CA ARG A 111 6.49 14.03 -16.00
C ARG A 111 6.31 12.58 -15.59
N VAL A 112 7.39 11.81 -15.67
CA VAL A 112 7.50 10.51 -15.00
C VAL A 112 8.26 10.76 -13.70
N VAL A 113 7.66 10.41 -12.57
CA VAL A 113 8.22 10.57 -11.24
C VAL A 113 8.45 9.20 -10.62
N LEU A 114 9.61 9.05 -9.99
CA LEU A 114 10.04 7.85 -9.30
C LEU A 114 10.51 8.23 -7.89
N ASP A 115 9.82 7.70 -6.89
CA ASP A 115 10.21 7.77 -5.47
C ASP A 115 10.98 6.50 -5.11
N ILE A 116 12.21 6.65 -4.64
CA ILE A 116 13.10 5.58 -4.17
C ILE A 116 13.14 5.61 -2.64
N PHE A 117 12.96 4.45 -2.00
CA PHE A 117 12.89 4.29 -0.54
C PHE A 117 14.04 3.41 -0.04
N GLY A 118 14.56 3.71 1.16
CA GLY A 118 15.62 2.92 1.81
C GLY A 118 16.59 3.79 2.62
N ASP A 119 17.77 3.26 2.95
CA ASP A 119 18.82 3.97 3.70
C ASP A 119 19.55 5.08 2.93
N ALA A 120 19.03 5.44 1.75
CA ALA A 120 19.43 6.59 0.94
C ALA A 120 19.04 7.95 1.57
N LYS A 121 19.30 8.14 2.87
CA LYS A 121 18.70 9.20 3.69
C LYS A 121 19.25 10.61 3.44
N ARG A 122 20.30 10.78 2.63
CA ARG A 122 20.88 12.10 2.27
C ARG A 122 21.43 12.11 0.85
N LEU A 123 20.80 12.88 -0.03
CA LEU A 123 21.51 13.59 -1.10
C LEU A 123 22.23 14.79 -0.51
N ALA A 124 23.40 15.14 -1.06
CA ALA A 124 24.13 16.34 -0.64
C ALA A 124 23.53 17.63 -1.23
N GLU A 125 23.01 17.57 -2.46
CA GLU A 125 22.41 18.69 -3.20
C GLU A 125 21.35 18.18 -4.19
N VAL A 126 20.52 19.08 -4.75
CA VAL A 126 19.60 18.77 -5.84
C VAL A 126 20.37 18.65 -7.15
N GLU A 127 20.26 17.51 -7.82
CA GLU A 127 20.96 17.26 -9.08
C GLU A 127 20.02 17.47 -10.27
N ASN A 128 20.51 18.14 -11.32
CA ASN A 128 19.79 18.33 -12.58
C ASN A 128 20.72 17.91 -13.72
N TYR A 129 20.19 17.11 -14.64
CA TYR A 129 20.87 16.59 -15.81
C TYR A 129 20.05 16.92 -17.06
N ARG A 130 20.75 17.27 -18.14
CA ARG A 130 20.12 17.57 -19.43
C ARG A 130 20.31 16.36 -20.36
N VAL A 131 19.20 15.73 -20.74
CA VAL A 131 19.20 14.42 -21.41
C VAL A 131 19.02 14.55 -22.92
N ASP A 132 18.22 15.53 -23.38
CA ASP A 132 18.02 15.89 -24.80
C ASP A 132 17.84 14.69 -25.76
N THR A 133 16.98 13.75 -25.36
CA THR A 133 16.50 12.60 -26.15
C THR A 133 15.12 12.86 -26.74
N ALA A 134 14.66 12.01 -27.67
CA ALA A 134 13.33 12.13 -28.27
C ALA A 134 12.17 12.18 -27.25
N TRP A 135 12.30 11.51 -26.11
CA TRP A 135 11.25 11.45 -25.08
C TRP A 135 11.56 12.18 -23.78
N VAL A 136 12.83 12.29 -23.36
CA VAL A 136 13.23 12.91 -22.08
C VAL A 136 14.11 14.12 -22.32
N SER A 137 13.66 15.28 -21.83
CA SER A 137 14.39 16.56 -21.94
C SER A 137 15.31 16.78 -20.73
N THR A 138 14.74 16.77 -19.52
CA THR A 138 15.46 16.99 -18.27
C THR A 138 15.21 15.88 -17.26
N LEU A 139 16.21 15.60 -16.44
CA LEU A 139 16.15 14.63 -15.34
C LEU A 139 16.64 15.33 -14.07
N ARG A 140 15.77 15.40 -13.05
CA ARG A 140 16.03 16.08 -11.78
C ARG A 140 15.94 15.09 -10.63
N LEU A 141 17.00 14.98 -9.84
CA LEU A 141 17.04 14.18 -8.63
C LEU A 141 17.02 15.09 -7.40
N SER A 142 16.18 14.77 -6.41
CA SER A 142 15.93 15.59 -5.23
C SER A 142 15.61 14.73 -4.00
N SER A 143 15.92 15.21 -2.80
CA SER A 143 15.53 14.54 -1.56
C SER A 143 14.17 15.05 -1.08
N GLY A 144 13.28 14.14 -0.71
CA GLY A 144 12.08 14.42 0.08
C GLY A 144 12.24 13.90 1.52
N GLU A 145 11.19 14.05 2.33
CA GLU A 145 11.14 13.48 3.67
C GLU A 145 11.02 11.94 3.60
N GLY A 146 12.15 11.25 3.76
CA GLY A 146 12.21 9.78 3.80
C GLY A 146 12.28 9.06 2.45
N TYR A 147 12.41 9.78 1.33
CA TYR A 147 12.55 9.21 -0.01
C TYR A 147 13.39 10.10 -0.93
N LEU A 148 14.01 9.50 -1.95
CA LEU A 148 14.62 10.24 -3.05
C LEU A 148 13.67 10.30 -4.24
N ARG A 149 13.41 11.49 -4.75
CA ARG A 149 12.52 11.74 -5.88
C ARG A 149 13.31 12.09 -7.13
N LEU A 150 13.23 11.21 -8.12
CA LEU A 150 13.66 11.41 -9.48
C LEU A 150 12.47 11.88 -10.33
N VAL A 151 12.61 13.02 -11.01
CA VAL A 151 11.61 13.61 -11.91
C VAL A 151 12.21 13.70 -13.29
N MET A 152 11.62 12.98 -14.26
CA MET A 152 11.94 13.09 -15.67
C MET A 152 10.87 13.93 -16.36
N GLU A 153 11.27 14.99 -17.05
CA GLU A 153 10.38 15.80 -17.87
C GLU A 153 10.28 15.19 -19.28
N VAL A 154 9.06 14.86 -19.68
CA VAL A 154 8.76 14.20 -20.94
C VAL A 154 8.43 15.26 -21.98
N ALA A 155 9.10 15.21 -23.14
CA ALA A 155 8.96 16.21 -24.20
C ALA A 155 7.57 16.23 -24.87
N ALA A 156 6.82 15.13 -24.77
CA ALA A 156 5.49 14.97 -25.36
C ALA A 156 4.35 15.50 -24.46
N ALA A 157 3.28 15.99 -25.08
CA ALA A 157 2.11 16.55 -24.38
C ALA A 157 1.33 15.53 -23.52
N THR A 158 1.55 14.24 -23.74
CA THR A 158 1.09 13.12 -22.88
C THR A 158 2.25 12.16 -22.66
N VAL A 159 2.29 11.49 -21.50
CA VAL A 159 3.33 10.50 -21.19
C VAL A 159 3.07 9.23 -22.01
N PRO A 160 4.03 8.76 -22.83
CA PRO A 160 3.88 7.52 -23.60
C PRO A 160 4.00 6.28 -22.69
N ALA A 161 3.77 5.09 -23.24
CA ALA A 161 4.03 3.84 -22.53
C ALA A 161 5.49 3.78 -22.03
N TYR A 162 5.67 3.36 -20.77
CA TYR A 162 6.97 3.24 -20.13
C TYR A 162 7.03 2.03 -19.18
N ALA A 163 8.24 1.55 -18.89
CA ALA A 163 8.54 0.48 -17.94
C ALA A 163 9.72 0.87 -17.04
N VAL A 164 9.76 0.33 -15.81
CA VAL A 164 10.82 0.57 -14.82
C VAL A 164 11.24 -0.76 -14.20
N ASP A 165 12.38 -1.28 -14.65
CA ASP A 165 12.90 -2.59 -14.26
C ASP A 165 14.18 -2.43 -13.40
N PRO A 166 14.40 -3.25 -12.36
CA PRO A 166 15.65 -3.26 -11.61
C PRO A 166 16.72 -4.07 -12.37
N GLU A 167 17.86 -3.45 -12.67
CA GLU A 167 18.95 -4.10 -13.40
C GLU A 167 20.32 -3.76 -12.76
N ASN A 168 21.14 -4.77 -12.49
CA ASN A 168 22.53 -4.63 -11.99
C ASN A 168 22.72 -3.75 -10.73
N GLY A 169 21.77 -3.78 -9.80
CA GLY A 169 21.77 -2.95 -8.58
C GLY A 169 21.33 -1.49 -8.80
N GLY A 170 20.93 -1.17 -10.03
CA GLY A 170 20.36 0.11 -10.43
C GLY A 170 18.95 -0.04 -11.02
N LEU A 171 18.54 0.95 -11.79
CA LEU A 171 17.24 1.00 -12.45
C LEU A 171 17.39 1.25 -13.95
N LYS A 172 16.58 0.55 -14.73
CA LYS A 172 16.40 0.72 -16.16
C LYS A 172 15.01 1.28 -16.42
N ILE A 173 14.94 2.41 -17.11
CA ILE A 173 13.68 3.07 -17.44
C ILE A 173 13.56 3.14 -18.95
N VAL A 174 12.54 2.46 -19.49
CA VAL A 174 12.26 2.41 -20.94
C VAL A 174 11.05 3.28 -21.21
N ILE A 175 11.15 4.24 -22.13
CA ILE A 175 10.11 5.22 -22.47
C ILE A 175 9.90 5.24 -23.99
N GLY A 176 8.64 5.12 -24.41
CA GLY A 176 8.27 5.08 -25.82
C GLY A 176 8.20 3.66 -26.40
N THR A 177 7.59 3.54 -27.57
CA THR A 177 7.41 2.28 -28.29
C THR A 177 8.44 2.13 -29.41
N VAL A 178 8.94 0.90 -29.62
CA VAL A 178 9.88 0.59 -30.71
C VAL A 178 9.18 0.80 -32.06
N ASN A 179 9.67 1.74 -32.86
CA ASN A 179 9.22 1.98 -34.22
C ASN A 179 10.16 1.29 -35.23
N PRO A 180 9.73 0.20 -35.90
CA PRO A 180 10.60 -0.56 -36.81
C PRO A 180 11.04 0.22 -38.07
N GLN A 181 10.45 1.38 -38.35
CA GLN A 181 10.85 2.26 -39.46
C GLN A 181 12.03 3.18 -39.12
N VAL A 182 12.44 3.25 -37.84
CA VAL A 182 13.55 4.09 -37.37
C VAL A 182 14.73 3.18 -37.01
N MET A 183 15.92 3.44 -37.57
CA MET A 183 17.15 2.67 -37.28
C MET A 183 18.25 3.48 -36.57
N THR A 184 17.93 4.68 -36.10
CA THR A 184 18.90 5.52 -35.38
C THR A 184 19.16 4.96 -33.98
N LYS A 185 20.43 4.71 -33.67
CA LYS A 185 20.93 4.38 -32.33
C LYS A 185 21.84 5.50 -31.83
N ARG A 186 21.52 6.14 -30.71
CA ARG A 186 22.29 7.24 -30.10
C ARG A 186 22.51 6.95 -28.62
N GLU A 187 23.77 6.93 -28.19
CA GLU A 187 24.15 6.74 -26.78
C GLU A 187 24.72 8.04 -26.20
N LEU A 188 24.31 8.38 -24.98
CA LEU A 188 24.70 9.56 -24.21
C LEU A 188 25.11 9.11 -22.81
N GLN A 189 26.35 9.38 -22.39
CA GLN A 189 26.82 9.11 -21.02
C GLN A 189 26.92 10.44 -20.26
N LEU A 190 26.12 10.58 -19.20
CA LEU A 190 25.88 11.83 -18.46
C LEU A 190 26.59 11.84 -17.09
N VAL A 191 26.83 10.65 -16.52
CA VAL A 191 27.64 10.46 -15.30
C VAL A 191 28.49 9.22 -15.46
N GLN A 192 29.78 9.31 -15.13
CA GLN A 192 30.69 8.18 -15.03
C GLN A 192 31.48 8.27 -13.72
N GLY A 193 31.49 7.20 -12.92
CA GLY A 193 32.20 7.16 -11.62
C GLY A 193 31.73 8.20 -10.58
N GLY A 194 30.52 8.73 -10.71
CA GLY A 194 29.99 9.79 -9.85
C GLY A 194 30.51 11.21 -10.15
N ARG A 195 31.08 11.45 -11.34
CA ARG A 195 31.36 12.80 -11.86
C ARG A 195 30.46 13.09 -13.07
N ARG A 196 29.88 14.30 -13.12
CA ARG A 196 29.11 14.80 -14.26
C ARG A 196 30.00 14.98 -15.48
N THR A 197 29.57 14.47 -16.62
CA THR A 197 30.22 14.64 -17.93
C THR A 197 29.51 15.70 -18.80
N ASP A 198 28.37 16.22 -18.35
CA ASP A 198 27.48 17.15 -19.06
C ASP A 198 27.73 18.65 -18.76
N ALA A 199 28.91 18.99 -18.20
CA ALA A 199 29.21 20.31 -17.65
C ALA A 199 29.40 21.43 -18.71
N ARG A 200 28.30 22.03 -19.16
CA ARG A 200 28.24 23.44 -19.59
C ARG A 200 27.62 24.28 -18.46
N PRO A 201 28.12 25.48 -18.13
CA PRO A 201 27.54 26.29 -17.05
C PRO A 201 26.04 26.58 -17.28
N PRO A 202 25.20 26.52 -16.23
CA PRO A 202 23.78 26.84 -16.36
C PRO A 202 23.60 28.35 -16.59
N GLU A 203 22.98 28.72 -17.71
CA GLU A 203 22.50 30.09 -17.93
C GLU A 203 21.39 30.44 -16.91
N PRO A 204 21.33 31.69 -16.43
CA PRO A 204 20.37 32.10 -15.41
C PRO A 204 18.94 32.11 -15.95
N LYS A 205 17.99 31.61 -15.16
CA LYS A 205 16.55 31.74 -15.45
C LYS A 205 16.10 33.20 -15.35
N PRO A 206 15.26 33.70 -16.26
CA PRO A 206 14.82 35.09 -16.26
C PRO A 206 13.81 35.38 -15.15
N THR A 207 13.97 36.53 -14.50
CA THR A 207 12.97 37.15 -13.60
C THR A 207 11.92 37.90 -14.45
N PRO A 208 10.62 37.82 -14.12
CA PRO A 208 9.60 38.52 -14.88
C PRO A 208 9.50 39.99 -14.44
N SER A 209 10.04 40.92 -15.24
CA SER A 209 9.56 42.31 -15.44
C SER A 209 10.53 43.08 -16.34
N ASP A 210 10.24 43.14 -17.64
CA ASP A 210 10.28 44.39 -18.39
C ASP A 210 9.64 44.21 -19.78
N ILE A 211 8.47 44.82 -19.98
CA ILE A 211 7.83 44.91 -21.29
C ILE A 211 8.32 46.20 -21.94
N THR A 212 9.47 46.14 -22.62
CA THR A 212 9.85 47.18 -23.59
C THR A 212 9.63 46.67 -25.00
N ALA A 213 8.90 47.47 -25.78
CA ALA A 213 8.41 47.15 -27.10
C ALA A 213 9.49 46.70 -28.09
N GLN A 214 9.18 45.65 -28.87
CA GLN A 214 9.80 45.43 -30.17
C GLN A 214 8.72 45.39 -31.24
N ALA A 215 8.88 46.25 -32.25
CA ALA A 215 7.97 46.38 -33.40
C ALA A 215 8.07 45.15 -34.33
N PRO A 216 7.07 44.91 -35.20
CA PRO A 216 6.70 43.55 -35.58
C PRO A 216 7.53 42.94 -36.70
N ALA A 217 7.78 41.62 -36.59
CA ALA A 217 8.04 40.77 -37.74
C ALA A 217 6.73 40.48 -38.51
N SER A 218 6.84 40.29 -39.82
CA SER A 218 5.68 40.15 -40.73
C SER A 218 4.77 38.96 -40.39
N PRO A 219 3.44 39.07 -40.59
CA PRO A 219 2.49 38.05 -40.18
C PRO A 219 2.47 36.85 -41.13
N THR A 220 2.76 35.66 -40.59
CA THR A 220 2.30 34.39 -41.17
C THR A 220 0.81 34.24 -40.83
N PRO A 221 -0.09 33.95 -41.80
CA PRO A 221 -1.52 33.83 -41.51
C PRO A 221 -1.83 32.61 -40.62
N PRO A 222 -2.85 32.69 -39.75
CA PRO A 222 -3.21 31.60 -38.85
C PRO A 222 -3.83 30.44 -39.63
N THR A 223 -3.19 29.27 -39.57
CA THR A 223 -3.81 28.02 -40.05
C THR A 223 -4.89 27.61 -39.06
N SER A 224 -6.14 27.55 -39.50
CA SER A 224 -7.20 26.90 -38.72
C SER A 224 -7.18 25.40 -39.02
N ASP A 225 -7.22 24.57 -37.97
CA ASP A 225 -7.18 23.10 -38.07
C ASP A 225 -8.49 22.52 -38.60
N LYS A 226 -8.79 22.79 -39.87
CA LYS A 226 -9.82 22.13 -40.67
C LYS A 226 -9.15 21.49 -41.89
N PRO A 227 -9.31 20.17 -42.12
CA PRO A 227 -8.84 19.56 -43.36
C PRO A 227 -9.73 20.00 -44.52
N TYR A 228 -9.22 20.91 -45.34
CA TYR A 228 -9.87 21.35 -46.57
C TYR A 228 -9.63 20.33 -47.69
N ALA A 229 -10.72 19.82 -48.27
CA ALA A 229 -10.71 18.72 -49.22
C ALA A 229 -11.36 19.08 -50.58
N GLY A 230 -11.81 20.34 -50.73
CA GLY A 230 -12.40 20.82 -51.97
C GLY A 230 -11.43 20.80 -53.15
N GLN A 231 -11.97 20.65 -54.36
CA GLN A 231 -11.22 20.84 -55.60
C GLN A 231 -10.53 22.21 -55.58
N ARG A 232 -9.24 22.24 -55.92
CA ARG A 232 -8.45 23.47 -55.96
C ARG A 232 -8.89 24.36 -57.11
N ILE A 233 -9.02 25.65 -56.82
CA ILE A 233 -9.44 26.67 -57.77
C ILE A 233 -8.53 27.90 -57.67
N SER A 234 -8.41 28.59 -58.79
CA SER A 234 -7.78 29.92 -58.87
C SER A 234 -8.81 30.91 -59.41
N LEU A 235 -9.01 32.01 -58.69
CA LEU A 235 -10.07 32.99 -58.95
C LEU A 235 -9.50 34.39 -58.70
N ASP A 236 -9.78 35.34 -59.58
CA ASP A 236 -9.40 36.74 -59.40
C ASP A 236 -10.64 37.62 -59.63
N PHE A 237 -11.09 38.26 -58.55
CA PHE A 237 -12.26 39.12 -58.54
C PHE A 237 -11.87 40.50 -58.04
N LYS A 238 -12.23 41.52 -58.81
CA LYS A 238 -12.07 42.93 -58.45
C LYS A 238 -13.45 43.58 -58.37
N ASP A 239 -13.81 44.08 -57.20
CA ASP A 239 -15.09 44.75 -56.92
C ASP A 239 -16.35 43.92 -57.33
N ALA A 240 -16.29 42.59 -57.20
CA ALA A 240 -17.40 41.72 -57.57
C ALA A 240 -18.51 41.72 -56.50
N ASP A 241 -19.78 41.58 -56.90
CA ASP A 241 -20.84 41.25 -55.95
C ASP A 241 -20.59 39.85 -55.38
N ILE A 242 -20.52 39.73 -54.06
CA ILE A 242 -20.26 38.48 -53.35
C ILE A 242 -21.30 37.39 -53.68
N LYS A 243 -22.53 37.77 -54.09
CA LYS A 243 -23.56 36.82 -54.56
C LYS A 243 -23.10 36.04 -55.81
N ASN A 244 -22.41 36.72 -56.73
CA ASN A 244 -21.91 36.10 -57.94
C ASN A 244 -20.72 35.18 -57.64
N VAL A 245 -19.88 35.55 -56.67
CA VAL A 245 -18.77 34.72 -56.18
C VAL A 245 -19.30 33.43 -55.54
N PHE A 246 -20.29 33.51 -54.64
CA PHE A 246 -20.91 32.32 -54.06
C PHE A 246 -21.68 31.47 -55.07
N ARG A 247 -22.28 32.08 -56.12
CA ARG A 247 -22.91 31.33 -57.21
C ARG A 247 -21.90 30.49 -57.99
N LEU A 248 -20.70 31.04 -58.28
CA LEU A 248 -19.64 30.28 -58.93
C LEU A 248 -19.10 29.16 -58.01
N LEU A 249 -18.96 29.42 -56.71
CA LEU A 249 -18.57 28.39 -55.74
C LEU A 249 -19.64 27.29 -55.60
N ALA A 250 -20.93 27.59 -55.78
CA ALA A 250 -22.00 26.58 -55.83
C ALA A 250 -21.82 25.63 -57.03
N GLU A 251 -21.52 26.19 -58.20
CA GLU A 251 -21.28 25.43 -59.44
C GLU A 251 -20.03 24.54 -59.37
N VAL A 252 -18.95 25.03 -58.75
CA VAL A 252 -17.71 24.25 -58.51
C VAL A 252 -17.88 23.19 -57.42
N SER A 253 -18.61 23.49 -56.34
CA SER A 253 -18.77 22.58 -55.19
C SER A 253 -19.84 21.51 -55.38
N GLY A 254 -20.76 21.71 -56.34
CA GLY A 254 -21.96 20.88 -56.50
C GLY A 254 -23.01 21.08 -55.39
N LEU A 255 -22.83 22.07 -54.51
CA LEU A 255 -23.76 22.36 -53.40
C LEU A 255 -24.80 23.40 -53.80
N ASN A 256 -26.03 23.24 -53.29
CA ASN A 256 -27.07 24.23 -53.46
C ASN A 256 -26.86 25.39 -52.46
N ILE A 257 -26.23 26.48 -52.91
CA ILE A 257 -25.97 27.66 -52.07
C ILE A 257 -27.09 28.70 -52.24
N ILE A 258 -27.72 29.10 -51.14
CA ILE A 258 -28.73 30.16 -51.09
C ILE A 258 -28.15 31.35 -50.33
N VAL A 259 -27.95 32.46 -51.03
CA VAL A 259 -27.51 33.74 -50.44
C VAL A 259 -28.72 34.62 -50.17
N THR A 260 -28.93 35.04 -48.93
CA THR A 260 -30.08 35.87 -48.53
C THR A 260 -29.89 37.35 -48.90
N PRO A 261 -30.98 38.14 -49.05
CA PRO A 261 -30.92 39.49 -49.62
C PRO A 261 -30.24 40.56 -48.74
N ASP A 262 -29.99 40.24 -47.46
CA ASP A 262 -29.20 41.04 -46.51
C ASP A 262 -27.69 41.06 -46.85
N VAL A 263 -27.21 40.10 -47.63
CA VAL A 263 -25.82 40.03 -48.06
C VAL A 263 -25.57 40.97 -49.24
N GLN A 264 -25.34 42.25 -48.96
CA GLN A 264 -25.03 43.29 -49.96
C GLN A 264 -23.60 43.82 -49.76
N ARG A 265 -22.61 43.00 -50.08
CA ARG A 265 -21.19 43.36 -49.98
C ARG A 265 -20.47 43.10 -51.30
N ARG A 266 -19.53 43.98 -51.64
CA ARG A 266 -18.62 43.79 -52.76
C ARG A 266 -17.30 43.26 -52.23
N VAL A 267 -16.71 42.31 -52.96
CA VAL A 267 -15.48 41.62 -52.59
C VAL A 267 -14.45 41.80 -53.68
N THR A 268 -13.22 42.09 -53.25
CA THR A 268 -12.02 41.95 -54.06
C THR A 268 -11.20 40.82 -53.45
N VAL A 269 -10.99 39.73 -54.19
CA VAL A 269 -10.27 38.55 -53.72
C VAL A 269 -9.48 37.93 -54.86
N ARG A 270 -8.25 37.52 -54.58
CA ARG A 270 -7.41 36.76 -55.50
C ARG A 270 -6.95 35.48 -54.80
N LEU A 271 -7.38 34.35 -55.34
CA LEU A 271 -7.11 33.00 -54.86
C LEU A 271 -6.28 32.27 -55.92
N ILE A 272 -5.22 31.58 -55.49
CA ILE A 272 -4.34 30.82 -56.35
C ILE A 272 -4.15 29.44 -55.72
N ASP A 273 -4.56 28.39 -56.44
CA ASP A 273 -4.48 26.98 -56.01
C ASP A 273 -5.10 26.69 -54.63
N VAL A 274 -6.23 27.34 -54.31
CA VAL A 274 -6.92 27.21 -53.01
C VAL A 274 -8.09 26.22 -53.13
N PRO A 275 -8.26 25.23 -52.23
CA PRO A 275 -9.48 24.43 -52.12
C PRO A 275 -10.75 25.29 -52.01
N TRP A 276 -11.81 24.95 -52.76
CA TRP A 276 -13.02 25.80 -52.81
C TRP A 276 -13.72 25.96 -51.45
N ASP A 277 -13.58 24.99 -50.55
CA ASP A 277 -14.13 25.00 -49.19
C ASP A 277 -13.34 25.93 -48.27
N GLN A 278 -12.01 25.98 -48.42
CA GLN A 278 -11.15 26.98 -47.78
C GLN A 278 -11.46 28.39 -48.28
N ALA A 279 -11.63 28.55 -49.60
CA ALA A 279 -12.02 29.80 -50.21
C ALA A 279 -13.38 30.31 -49.71
N MET A 280 -14.35 29.40 -49.57
CA MET A 280 -15.68 29.73 -49.05
C MET A 280 -15.64 30.16 -47.57
N ASP A 281 -14.94 29.44 -46.69
CA ASP A 281 -14.80 29.84 -45.29
C ASP A 281 -14.10 31.20 -45.14
N LEU A 282 -13.00 31.42 -45.89
CA LEU A 282 -12.28 32.70 -45.88
C LEU A 282 -13.17 33.88 -46.34
N LEU A 283 -14.01 33.68 -47.36
CA LEU A 283 -14.97 34.67 -47.83
C LEU A 283 -16.08 34.97 -46.82
N ILE A 284 -16.54 33.96 -46.09
CA ILE A 284 -17.57 34.10 -45.05
C ILE A 284 -17.00 34.87 -43.85
N ASP A 285 -15.85 34.44 -43.33
CA ASP A 285 -15.22 35.00 -42.13
C ASP A 285 -14.77 36.45 -42.35
N THR A 286 -14.08 36.73 -43.46
CA THR A 286 -13.60 38.10 -43.80
C THR A 286 -14.76 39.10 -43.95
N ASN A 287 -15.94 38.63 -44.37
CA ASN A 287 -17.11 39.46 -44.58
C ASN A 287 -18.13 39.41 -43.41
N GLY A 288 -17.79 38.77 -42.28
CA GLY A 288 -18.70 38.69 -41.12
C GLY A 288 -20.04 38.03 -41.43
N LEU A 289 -20.04 37.11 -42.40
CA LEU A 289 -21.18 36.29 -42.76
C LEU A 289 -21.20 35.02 -41.90
N GLY A 290 -22.28 34.27 -41.98
CA GLY A 290 -22.33 32.90 -41.49
C GLY A 290 -22.93 31.98 -42.53
N LYS A 291 -22.50 30.72 -42.52
CA LYS A 291 -23.17 29.62 -43.23
C LYS A 291 -23.95 28.75 -42.26
N GLU A 292 -25.09 28.26 -42.73
CA GLU A 292 -25.85 27.21 -42.09
C GLU A 292 -26.18 26.13 -43.12
N GLN A 293 -25.71 24.91 -42.87
CA GLN A 293 -25.95 23.78 -43.74
C GLN A 293 -27.16 22.98 -43.23
N ILE A 294 -28.15 22.80 -44.10
CA ILE A 294 -29.34 22.00 -43.86
C ILE A 294 -29.37 20.92 -44.94
N GLY A 295 -28.78 19.76 -44.62
CA GLY A 295 -28.60 18.67 -45.59
C GLY A 295 -27.74 19.09 -46.79
N ASN A 296 -28.34 19.07 -47.98
CA ASN A 296 -27.70 19.40 -49.26
C ASN A 296 -27.79 20.89 -49.64
N VAL A 297 -28.29 21.75 -48.75
CA VAL A 297 -28.44 23.19 -48.98
C VAL A 297 -27.60 23.97 -47.98
N VAL A 298 -26.82 24.94 -48.47
CA VAL A 298 -26.02 25.86 -47.66
C VAL A 298 -26.67 27.25 -47.72
N ARG A 299 -27.25 27.70 -46.61
CA ARG A 299 -27.77 29.05 -46.45
C ARG A 299 -26.65 29.98 -45.99
N ILE A 300 -26.38 31.05 -46.75
CA ILE A 300 -25.39 32.09 -46.41
C ILE A 300 -26.14 33.39 -46.14
N SER A 301 -25.94 33.94 -44.94
CA SER A 301 -26.58 35.16 -44.42
C SER A 301 -25.59 35.93 -43.54
N THR A 302 -25.92 37.13 -43.11
CA THR A 302 -25.11 37.86 -42.12
C THR A 302 -25.04 37.10 -40.78
N ALA A 303 -23.86 37.07 -40.16
CA ALA A 303 -23.67 36.34 -38.89
C ALA A 303 -24.57 36.87 -37.75
N ALA A 304 -24.99 38.12 -37.82
CA ALA A 304 -25.94 38.72 -36.88
C ALA A 304 -27.36 38.11 -37.01
N GLN A 305 -27.90 37.98 -38.24
CA GLN A 305 -29.25 37.45 -38.45
C GLN A 305 -29.34 35.98 -38.04
N LEU A 306 -28.36 35.15 -38.43
CA LEU A 306 -28.31 33.74 -38.03
C LEU A 306 -28.20 33.55 -36.51
N ARG A 307 -27.52 34.47 -35.79
CA ARG A 307 -27.50 34.48 -34.32
C ARG A 307 -28.88 34.83 -33.76
N THR A 308 -29.51 35.91 -34.21
CA THR A 308 -30.84 36.31 -33.73
C THR A 308 -31.92 35.27 -34.01
N GLU A 309 -31.88 34.59 -35.16
CA GLU A 309 -32.83 33.52 -35.49
C GLU A 309 -32.59 32.29 -34.60
N LYS A 310 -31.33 31.88 -34.38
CA LYS A 310 -31.00 30.80 -33.44
C LYS A 310 -31.38 31.14 -32.01
N ASP A 311 -31.21 32.39 -31.59
CA ASP A 311 -31.58 32.84 -30.25
C ASP A 311 -33.09 32.89 -30.08
N ALA A 312 -33.84 33.36 -31.08
CA ALA A 312 -35.29 33.29 -31.11
C ALA A 312 -35.81 31.84 -31.11
N LEU A 313 -35.18 30.92 -31.85
CA LEU A 313 -35.51 29.49 -31.83
C LEU A 313 -35.21 28.83 -30.48
N ARG A 314 -34.07 29.18 -29.84
CA ARG A 314 -33.74 28.71 -28.48
C ARG A 314 -34.75 29.25 -27.45
N GLN A 315 -35.10 30.52 -27.53
CA GLN A 315 -36.11 31.15 -26.67
C GLN A 315 -37.50 30.57 -26.91
N ALA A 316 -37.91 30.31 -28.15
CA ALA A 316 -39.18 29.68 -28.49
C ALA A 316 -39.25 28.24 -27.94
N ARG A 317 -38.18 27.45 -28.07
CA ARG A 317 -38.10 26.11 -27.47
C ARG A 317 -38.18 26.16 -25.94
N ALA A 318 -37.40 27.04 -25.30
CA ALA A 318 -37.45 27.20 -23.85
C ALA A 318 -38.82 27.72 -23.37
N ALA A 319 -39.48 28.60 -24.13
CA ALA A 319 -40.84 29.05 -23.85
C ALA A 319 -41.85 27.91 -23.97
N GLN A 320 -41.72 27.05 -24.99
CA GLN A 320 -42.54 25.85 -25.15
C GLN A 320 -42.36 24.87 -23.98
N GLU A 321 -41.12 24.57 -23.58
CA GLU A 321 -40.81 23.75 -22.39
C GLU A 321 -41.38 24.38 -21.09
N ASN A 322 -41.43 25.70 -20.98
CA ASN A 322 -42.05 26.41 -19.87
C ASN A 322 -43.59 26.40 -19.88
N LEU A 323 -44.22 26.17 -21.03
CA LEU A 323 -45.68 26.03 -21.18
C LEU A 323 -46.17 24.60 -20.89
N GLU A 324 -45.28 23.61 -20.85
CA GLU A 324 -45.64 22.24 -20.49
C GLU A 324 -46.11 22.13 -19.02
N PRO A 325 -47.14 21.31 -18.74
CA PRO A 325 -47.65 21.12 -17.40
C PRO A 325 -46.67 20.30 -16.55
N LEU A 326 -46.35 20.80 -15.35
CA LEU A 326 -45.58 20.07 -14.35
C LEU A 326 -46.42 18.92 -13.77
N GLN A 327 -45.86 17.72 -13.79
CA GLN A 327 -46.44 16.53 -13.16
C GLN A 327 -45.68 16.21 -11.87
N THR A 328 -46.35 15.62 -10.88
CA THR A 328 -45.71 15.16 -9.63
C THR A 328 -45.85 13.64 -9.54
N ILE A 329 -44.73 12.93 -9.43
CA ILE A 329 -44.69 11.46 -9.32
C ILE A 329 -43.80 11.04 -8.14
N TYR A 330 -44.20 9.96 -7.47
CA TYR A 330 -43.44 9.29 -6.43
C TYR A 330 -42.65 8.14 -7.04
N LEU A 331 -41.34 8.11 -6.79
CA LEU A 331 -40.43 7.06 -7.24
C LEU A 331 -39.88 6.31 -6.03
N ASN A 332 -40.19 5.01 -5.94
CA ASN A 332 -39.75 4.16 -4.83
C ASN A 332 -38.28 3.74 -5.04
N VAL A 333 -37.48 3.72 -3.97
CA VAL A 333 -36.07 3.29 -4.00
C VAL A 333 -35.90 2.05 -3.11
N ASN A 334 -35.24 1.01 -3.61
CA ASN A 334 -35.24 -0.33 -3.00
C ASN A 334 -33.92 -0.71 -2.32
N TYR A 335 -32.78 -0.35 -2.91
CA TYR A 335 -31.44 -0.76 -2.50
C TYR A 335 -30.54 0.41 -2.08
N ALA A 336 -30.76 1.59 -2.65
CA ALA A 336 -30.07 2.83 -2.27
C ALA A 336 -30.91 3.69 -1.30
N ASN A 337 -30.27 4.62 -0.60
CA ASN A 337 -30.99 5.65 0.16
C ASN A 337 -31.48 6.75 -0.78
N ALA A 338 -32.75 7.15 -0.66
CA ALA A 338 -33.34 8.23 -1.46
C ALA A 338 -32.52 9.53 -1.38
N LYS A 339 -31.98 9.87 -0.20
CA LYS A 339 -31.15 11.06 0.06
C LYS A 339 -29.92 11.13 -0.86
N ASP A 340 -29.17 10.04 -0.98
CA ASP A 340 -27.89 9.97 -1.70
C ASP A 340 -28.08 10.00 -3.24
N LEU A 341 -29.30 9.75 -3.71
CA LEU A 341 -29.67 9.78 -5.12
C LEU A 341 -30.11 11.16 -5.61
N VAL A 342 -30.60 12.05 -4.73
CA VAL A 342 -31.13 13.36 -5.11
C VAL A 342 -30.10 14.18 -5.89
N ASP A 343 -28.87 14.27 -5.38
CA ASP A 343 -27.80 15.05 -6.02
C ASP A 343 -27.34 14.45 -7.37
N LYS A 344 -27.55 13.14 -7.57
CA LYS A 344 -27.22 12.44 -8.82
C LYS A 344 -28.31 12.61 -9.88
N ILE A 345 -29.57 12.72 -9.48
CA ILE A 345 -30.74 12.82 -10.37
C ILE A 345 -31.07 14.27 -10.71
N LYS A 346 -30.83 15.22 -9.79
CA LYS A 346 -31.12 16.65 -9.96
C LYS A 346 -30.64 17.28 -11.29
N PRO A 347 -29.47 16.93 -11.87
CA PRO A 347 -29.03 17.48 -13.16
C PRO A 347 -29.84 17.01 -14.38
N ALA A 348 -30.65 15.96 -14.26
CA ALA A 348 -31.51 15.44 -15.34
C ALA A 348 -32.93 16.04 -15.33
N LEU A 349 -33.22 16.92 -14.37
CA LEU A 349 -34.49 17.63 -14.29
C LEU A 349 -34.43 18.94 -15.08
N SER A 350 -35.59 19.44 -15.49
CA SER A 350 -35.69 20.77 -16.11
C SER A 350 -35.32 21.89 -15.12
N SER A 351 -35.15 23.10 -15.64
CA SER A 351 -34.93 24.32 -14.82
C SER A 351 -36.06 24.62 -13.82
N ARG A 352 -37.23 24.00 -13.98
CA ARG A 352 -38.40 24.13 -13.09
C ARG A 352 -38.61 22.90 -12.19
N GLY A 353 -37.79 21.87 -12.36
CA GLY A 353 -37.89 20.61 -11.64
C GLY A 353 -37.59 20.77 -10.15
N ILE A 354 -38.41 20.14 -9.31
CA ILE A 354 -38.16 20.02 -7.87
C ILE A 354 -38.09 18.54 -7.51
N ILE A 355 -37.09 18.18 -6.72
CA ILE A 355 -36.87 16.83 -6.19
C ILE A 355 -36.75 16.91 -4.68
N VAL A 356 -37.51 16.06 -3.97
CA VAL A 356 -37.55 16.00 -2.50
C VAL A 356 -37.49 14.54 -2.06
N PRO A 357 -36.52 14.13 -1.22
CA PRO A 357 -36.50 12.80 -0.62
C PRO A 357 -37.45 12.74 0.59
N ASP A 358 -38.29 11.71 0.68
CA ASP A 358 -38.92 11.28 1.93
C ASP A 358 -38.09 10.14 2.54
N GLU A 359 -37.24 10.48 3.50
CA GLU A 359 -36.37 9.54 4.22
C GLU A 359 -37.16 8.48 5.00
N ARG A 360 -38.39 8.78 5.43
CA ARG A 360 -39.22 7.86 6.23
C ARG A 360 -39.83 6.75 5.38
N SER A 361 -40.06 6.99 4.09
CA SER A 361 -40.62 6.00 3.15
C SER A 361 -39.64 5.54 2.07
N ASN A 362 -38.36 5.96 2.15
CA ASN A 362 -37.32 5.79 1.14
C ASN A 362 -37.81 6.06 -0.30
N THR A 363 -38.59 7.12 -0.47
CA THR A 363 -39.26 7.47 -1.72
C THR A 363 -38.81 8.86 -2.16
N ILE A 364 -38.63 9.07 -3.46
CA ILE A 364 -38.29 10.36 -4.05
C ILE A 364 -39.54 10.96 -4.68
N LEU A 365 -39.94 12.15 -4.23
CA LEU A 365 -40.94 12.96 -4.91
C LEU A 365 -40.25 13.79 -5.99
N VAL A 366 -40.64 13.60 -7.24
CA VAL A 366 -40.18 14.39 -8.39
C VAL A 366 -41.36 15.18 -8.94
N ARG A 367 -41.18 16.50 -9.09
CA ARG A 367 -42.13 17.40 -9.76
C ARG A 367 -41.45 18.10 -10.92
N ASP A 368 -41.78 17.71 -12.16
CA ASP A 368 -41.14 18.24 -13.37
C ASP A 368 -42.03 18.07 -14.62
N ILE A 369 -41.57 18.54 -15.79
CA ILE A 369 -42.16 18.18 -17.09
C ILE A 369 -41.98 16.70 -17.38
N LYS A 370 -42.86 16.10 -18.20
CA LYS A 370 -42.85 14.66 -18.47
C LYS A 370 -41.47 14.13 -18.90
N LYS A 371 -40.77 14.86 -19.77
CA LYS A 371 -39.43 14.51 -20.25
C LYS A 371 -38.42 14.34 -19.12
N GLY A 372 -38.35 15.30 -18.19
CA GLY A 372 -37.42 15.25 -17.05
C GLY A 372 -37.75 14.13 -16.06
N ILE A 373 -39.04 13.79 -15.90
CA ILE A 373 -39.45 12.63 -15.10
C ILE A 373 -39.04 11.31 -15.76
N ASP A 374 -39.25 11.17 -17.08
CA ASP A 374 -38.85 9.97 -17.82
C ASP A 374 -37.31 9.78 -17.78
N GLU A 375 -36.53 10.86 -17.91
CA GLU A 375 -35.07 10.84 -17.77
C GLU A 375 -34.62 10.51 -16.33
N ALA A 376 -35.25 11.11 -15.31
CA ALA A 376 -34.98 10.82 -13.90
C ALA A 376 -35.26 9.35 -13.54
N ASN A 377 -36.35 8.77 -14.05
CA ASN A 377 -36.71 7.36 -13.85
C ASN A 377 -35.72 6.43 -14.55
N ALA A 378 -35.29 6.77 -15.78
CA ALA A 378 -34.28 6.00 -16.52
C ALA A 378 -32.89 6.01 -15.85
N ILE A 379 -32.55 7.08 -15.13
CA ILE A 379 -31.34 7.16 -14.29
C ILE A 379 -31.53 6.38 -12.99
N LEU A 380 -32.67 6.54 -12.31
CA LEU A 380 -32.98 5.82 -11.07
C LEU A 380 -32.88 4.29 -11.26
N GLY A 381 -33.47 3.76 -12.33
CA GLY A 381 -33.40 2.32 -12.64
C GLY A 381 -32.00 1.78 -12.95
N LYS A 382 -31.01 2.66 -13.19
CA LYS A 382 -29.58 2.29 -13.32
C LYS A 382 -28.78 2.48 -12.03
N LEU A 383 -29.23 3.34 -11.13
CA LEU A 383 -28.58 3.61 -9.85
C LEU A 383 -29.08 2.68 -8.72
N ASP A 384 -30.38 2.37 -8.69
CA ASP A 384 -31.00 1.49 -7.68
C ASP A 384 -30.76 0.01 -8.01
N THR A 385 -29.49 -0.39 -7.98
CA THR A 385 -29.04 -1.76 -8.24
C THR A 385 -28.59 -2.46 -6.96
N ARG A 386 -28.57 -3.79 -6.97
CA ARG A 386 -28.17 -4.59 -5.80
C ARG A 386 -26.67 -4.46 -5.53
N THR A 387 -26.32 -3.77 -4.46
CA THR A 387 -24.94 -3.69 -3.95
C THR A 387 -24.47 -5.08 -3.48
N PRO A 388 -23.33 -5.59 -3.97
CA PRO A 388 -22.81 -6.89 -3.51
C PRO A 388 -22.32 -6.82 -2.06
N GLN A 389 -22.41 -7.96 -1.37
CA GLN A 389 -21.85 -8.17 -0.03
C GLN A 389 -20.56 -8.98 -0.13
N VAL A 390 -19.62 -8.71 0.77
CA VAL A 390 -18.33 -9.39 0.86
C VAL A 390 -18.15 -9.93 2.27
N LEU A 391 -17.78 -11.21 2.40
CA LEU A 391 -17.25 -11.78 3.63
C LEU A 391 -15.74 -11.63 3.61
N ILE A 392 -15.18 -10.93 4.59
CA ILE A 392 -13.73 -10.80 4.79
C ILE A 392 -13.35 -11.66 5.98
N GLU A 393 -12.48 -12.64 5.75
CA GLU A 393 -11.82 -13.40 6.81
C GLU A 393 -10.34 -13.02 6.86
N SER A 394 -9.75 -13.01 8.06
CA SER A 394 -8.32 -12.81 8.23
C SER A 394 -7.74 -13.85 9.18
N ASN A 395 -6.48 -14.24 8.96
CA ASN A 395 -5.76 -15.18 9.80
C ASN A 395 -4.52 -14.47 10.37
N LEU A 396 -4.54 -14.14 11.67
CA LEU A 396 -3.34 -13.73 12.40
C LEU A 396 -2.72 -14.97 13.04
N ILE A 397 -1.46 -15.24 12.72
CA ILE A 397 -0.71 -16.37 13.25
C ILE A 397 0.57 -15.82 13.89
N GLU A 398 0.72 -16.06 15.20
CA GLU A 398 1.96 -15.81 15.94
C GLU A 398 2.54 -17.15 16.38
N THR A 399 3.85 -17.31 16.22
CA THR A 399 4.58 -18.49 16.71
C THR A 399 5.88 -18.03 17.33
N THR A 400 6.04 -18.34 18.62
CA THR A 400 7.18 -17.93 19.43
C THR A 400 7.81 -19.19 20.03
N PRO A 401 8.76 -19.82 19.32
CA PRO A 401 9.61 -20.84 19.89
C PRO A 401 10.64 -20.19 20.82
N THR A 402 10.87 -20.80 21.98
CA THR A 402 11.90 -20.40 22.94
C THR A 402 12.74 -21.62 23.30
N PHE A 403 14.05 -21.46 23.34
CA PHE A 403 14.99 -22.52 23.70
C PHE A 403 16.03 -21.95 24.65
N ALA A 404 16.04 -22.45 25.88
CA ALA A 404 17.02 -22.07 26.90
C ALA A 404 17.78 -23.30 27.37
N ARG A 405 19.11 -23.18 27.47
CA ARG A 405 19.98 -24.25 27.96
C ARG A 405 21.04 -23.68 28.89
N ALA A 406 21.26 -24.33 30.02
CA ALA A 406 22.28 -23.97 31.00
C ALA A 406 23.14 -25.21 31.31
N LEU A 407 24.46 -25.04 31.29
CA LEU A 407 25.41 -26.08 31.68
C LEU A 407 26.64 -25.47 32.34
N GLY A 408 26.94 -25.87 33.58
CA GLY A 408 28.14 -25.44 34.28
C GLY A 408 28.32 -26.03 35.67
N LEU A 409 29.55 -25.95 36.18
CA LEU A 409 29.84 -26.20 37.60
C LEU A 409 29.87 -24.87 38.37
N ARG A 410 29.28 -24.90 39.57
CA ARG A 410 29.32 -23.82 40.55
C ARG A 410 30.19 -24.25 41.72
N PHE A 411 31.15 -23.41 42.10
CA PHE A 411 31.97 -23.58 43.29
C PHE A 411 31.69 -22.46 44.28
N GLN A 412 31.71 -22.81 45.56
CA GLN A 412 31.68 -21.88 46.67
C GLN A 412 32.79 -22.27 47.66
N LEU A 413 33.71 -21.33 47.90
CA LEU A 413 34.80 -21.43 48.86
C LEU A 413 34.49 -20.47 50.02
N ASN A 414 34.18 -21.00 51.19
CA ASN A 414 34.02 -20.20 52.39
C ASN A 414 35.32 -20.27 53.18
N LYS A 415 35.95 -19.13 53.47
CA LYS A 415 37.08 -19.03 54.39
C LYS A 415 36.71 -18.10 55.53
N ASP A 416 36.64 -18.66 56.73
CA ASP A 416 36.21 -17.98 57.96
C ASP A 416 34.82 -17.35 57.77
N SER A 417 34.70 -16.02 57.64
CA SER A 417 33.45 -15.31 57.30
C SER A 417 33.37 -14.84 55.84
N THR A 418 34.41 -15.05 55.03
CA THR A 418 34.47 -14.62 53.63
C THR A 418 33.99 -15.72 52.68
N THR A 419 33.13 -15.36 51.73
CA THR A 419 32.60 -16.30 50.71
C THR A 419 33.08 -15.91 49.33
N PHE A 420 33.78 -16.82 48.64
CA PHE A 420 34.17 -16.71 47.25
C PHE A 420 33.31 -17.66 46.40
N SER A 421 32.54 -17.12 45.47
CA SER A 421 31.62 -17.89 44.61
C SER A 421 32.03 -17.75 43.14
N SER A 422 32.03 -18.87 42.39
CA SER A 422 32.42 -18.87 40.96
C SER A 422 31.34 -18.32 40.01
N ALA A 423 30.21 -17.84 40.53
CA ALA A 423 29.10 -17.27 39.79
C ALA A 423 28.89 -15.80 40.18
N ALA A 424 28.98 -14.90 39.22
CA ALA A 424 28.77 -13.46 39.45
C ALA A 424 27.28 -13.18 39.68
N GLY A 425 26.95 -12.48 40.78
CA GLY A 425 25.59 -12.13 41.18
C GLY A 425 24.95 -13.07 42.22
N ALA A 426 25.63 -14.13 42.67
CA ALA A 426 25.12 -15.02 43.71
C ALA A 426 25.36 -14.47 45.12
N GLY A 427 24.56 -13.49 45.53
CA GLY A 427 24.45 -13.05 46.94
C GLY A 427 23.78 -14.09 47.87
N THR A 428 23.24 -15.17 47.31
CA THR A 428 22.70 -16.32 48.03
C THR A 428 23.76 -17.42 48.15
N PRO A 429 24.35 -17.65 49.34
CA PRO A 429 25.23 -18.80 49.54
C PRO A 429 24.42 -20.08 49.37
N PHE A 430 24.87 -20.98 48.49
CA PHE A 430 24.27 -22.29 48.34
C PHE A 430 24.83 -23.19 49.44
N SER A 431 24.09 -23.28 50.56
CA SER A 431 24.46 -24.17 51.65
C SER A 431 24.18 -25.62 51.24
N ALA A 432 25.21 -26.29 50.70
CA ALA A 432 25.21 -27.74 50.57
C ALA A 432 25.16 -28.35 51.98
N SER A 433 23.96 -28.66 52.48
CA SER A 433 23.80 -29.37 53.74
C SER A 433 23.88 -30.88 53.49
N THR A 434 24.70 -31.58 54.28
CA THR A 434 24.75 -33.04 54.29
C THR A 434 23.48 -33.56 54.99
N GLY A 435 22.38 -33.69 54.23
CA GLY A 435 21.16 -34.35 54.70
C GLY A 435 19.83 -33.62 54.47
N ALA A 436 19.81 -32.37 54.01
CA ALA A 436 18.58 -31.68 53.62
C ALA A 436 18.72 -31.00 52.25
N PHE A 437 17.72 -31.20 51.39
CA PHE A 437 17.60 -30.52 50.10
C PHE A 437 17.52 -28.99 50.33
N PRO A 438 18.53 -28.20 49.95
CA PRO A 438 18.44 -26.75 50.05
C PRO A 438 17.35 -26.25 49.10
N SER A 439 16.50 -25.34 49.59
CA SER A 439 15.44 -24.71 48.80
C SER A 439 16.01 -24.02 47.56
N LEU A 440 15.31 -24.14 46.43
CA LEU A 440 15.82 -23.74 45.12
C LEU A 440 16.22 -22.24 45.10
N PRO A 441 17.49 -21.90 44.81
CA PRO A 441 17.79 -20.57 44.31
C PRO A 441 17.26 -20.46 42.88
N SER A 442 16.61 -19.33 42.56
CA SER A 442 15.96 -19.09 41.28
C SER A 442 16.92 -19.16 40.09
N GLY A 443 16.64 -20.06 39.15
CA GLY A 443 17.41 -20.33 37.95
C GLY A 443 16.69 -21.32 37.04
N LEU A 444 17.16 -21.47 35.80
CA LEU A 444 16.49 -22.24 34.74
C LEU A 444 16.45 -23.78 34.92
N GLY A 445 16.94 -24.31 36.05
CA GLY A 445 16.75 -25.73 36.38
C GLY A 445 17.47 -26.21 37.63
N GLY A 446 17.44 -27.52 37.84
CA GLY A 446 17.91 -28.19 39.05
C GLY A 446 19.42 -28.11 39.25
N ILE A 447 19.83 -27.91 40.51
CA ILE A 447 21.22 -27.88 40.96
C ILE A 447 21.53 -29.17 41.70
N PHE A 448 22.47 -29.95 41.18
CA PHE A 448 22.95 -31.19 41.81
C PHE A 448 24.20 -30.91 42.64
N SER A 449 24.10 -30.92 43.97
CA SER A 449 25.27 -30.89 44.86
C SER A 449 26.17 -32.10 44.60
N ILE A 450 27.44 -31.88 44.29
CA ILE A 450 28.42 -32.96 44.04
C ILE A 450 29.19 -33.27 45.32
N ALA A 451 29.78 -32.25 45.94
CA ALA A 451 30.60 -32.42 47.12
C ALA A 451 30.54 -31.18 48.03
N LYS A 452 30.66 -31.42 49.34
CA LYS A 452 31.07 -30.42 50.32
C LYS A 452 32.19 -31.01 51.18
N GLY A 453 33.30 -30.29 51.31
CA GLY A 453 34.41 -30.63 52.19
C GLY A 453 34.69 -29.49 53.17
N ASP A 454 34.56 -29.77 54.47
CA ASP A 454 34.83 -28.82 55.56
C ASP A 454 36.19 -29.13 56.19
N PHE A 455 37.17 -28.24 55.98
CA PHE A 455 38.54 -28.33 56.49
C PHE A 455 38.68 -27.53 57.79
N ALA A 456 38.09 -28.06 58.87
CA ALA A 456 37.89 -27.37 60.14
C ALA A 456 39.17 -26.76 60.77
N GLY A 457 40.34 -27.35 60.54
CA GLY A 457 41.63 -26.85 61.08
C GLY A 457 42.16 -25.56 60.43
N ILE A 458 41.59 -25.10 59.31
CA ILE A 458 42.03 -23.90 58.56
C ILE A 458 40.87 -22.94 58.20
N GLY A 459 39.68 -23.17 58.78
CA GLY A 459 38.49 -22.35 58.55
C GLY A 459 37.95 -22.39 57.11
N LEU A 460 38.32 -23.40 56.32
CA LEU A 460 38.01 -23.48 54.88
C LEU A 460 36.91 -24.51 54.60
N SER A 461 35.93 -24.15 53.78
CA SER A 461 34.87 -25.04 53.28
C SER A 461 34.78 -24.91 51.76
N LEU A 462 34.79 -26.02 51.04
CA LEU A 462 34.57 -26.07 49.59
C LEU A 462 33.26 -26.81 49.31
N ALA A 463 32.31 -26.14 48.65
CA ALA A 463 31.11 -26.76 48.09
C ALA A 463 31.13 -26.67 46.56
N SER A 464 30.65 -27.73 45.89
CA SER A 464 30.51 -27.79 44.43
C SER A 464 29.16 -28.36 44.01
N ALA A 465 28.61 -27.84 42.92
CA ALA A 465 27.36 -28.29 42.35
C ALA A 465 27.32 -28.18 40.82
N LEU A 466 26.59 -29.08 40.16
CA LEU A 466 26.31 -29.06 38.73
C LEU A 466 24.96 -28.40 38.45
N GLU A 467 24.99 -27.37 37.61
CA GLU A 467 23.82 -26.78 36.98
C GLU A 467 23.71 -27.39 35.57
N ALA A 468 22.64 -28.15 35.31
CA ALA A 468 22.37 -28.74 34.01
C ALA A 468 20.85 -28.67 33.74
N ALA A 469 20.46 -27.86 32.76
CA ALA A 469 19.06 -27.60 32.45
C ALA A 469 18.87 -27.33 30.96
N GLU A 470 17.75 -27.79 30.42
CA GLU A 470 17.28 -27.47 29.08
C GLU A 470 15.77 -27.23 29.15
N THR A 471 15.29 -26.20 28.47
CA THR A 471 13.89 -25.77 28.49
C THR A 471 13.52 -25.35 27.08
N GLU A 472 12.61 -26.10 26.46
CA GLU A 472 11.99 -25.75 25.19
C GLU A 472 10.55 -25.30 25.45
N GLY A 473 10.17 -24.14 24.91
CA GLY A 473 8.80 -23.63 24.92
C GLY A 473 8.35 -23.33 23.49
N ASN A 474 7.11 -23.67 23.15
CA ASN A 474 6.55 -23.38 21.84
C ASN A 474 5.16 -22.78 22.01
N ILE A 475 5.01 -21.48 21.73
CA ILE A 475 3.73 -20.78 21.78
C ILE A 475 3.22 -20.61 20.34
N ARG A 476 1.96 -21.00 20.08
CA ARG A 476 1.28 -20.75 18.80
C ARG A 476 -0.09 -20.13 19.05
N ILE A 477 -0.28 -18.89 18.62
CA ILE A 477 -1.55 -18.16 18.72
C ILE A 477 -2.13 -18.05 17.30
N ILE A 478 -3.41 -18.39 17.15
CA ILE A 478 -4.15 -18.24 15.90
C ILE A 478 -5.42 -17.45 16.21
N SER A 479 -5.64 -16.35 15.49
CA SER A 479 -6.83 -15.52 15.62
C SER A 479 -7.49 -15.33 14.26
N ARG A 480 -8.81 -15.52 14.21
CA ARG A 480 -9.62 -15.49 12.99
C ARG A 480 -10.82 -14.54 13.11
N PRO A 481 -10.63 -13.21 13.07
CA PRO A 481 -11.74 -12.29 12.96
C PRO A 481 -12.27 -12.29 11.51
N SER A 482 -13.60 -12.38 11.38
CA SER A 482 -14.33 -12.33 10.12
C SER A 482 -15.46 -11.30 10.20
N VAL A 483 -15.77 -10.65 9.08
CA VAL A 483 -16.81 -9.61 9.00
C VAL A 483 -17.46 -9.60 7.62
N VAL A 484 -18.79 -9.46 7.58
CA VAL A 484 -19.55 -9.27 6.34
C VAL A 484 -19.90 -7.80 6.19
N THR A 485 -19.67 -7.24 5.00
CA THR A 485 -19.97 -5.82 4.71
C THR A 485 -20.57 -5.66 3.31
N LEU A 486 -21.23 -4.53 3.07
CA LEU A 486 -21.58 -4.09 1.72
C LEU A 486 -20.36 -3.47 1.02
N ASN A 487 -20.39 -3.51 -0.30
CA ASN A 487 -19.42 -2.82 -1.16
C ASN A 487 -19.32 -1.31 -0.82
N ASN A 488 -18.08 -0.80 -0.73
CA ASN A 488 -17.71 0.57 -0.35
C ASN A 488 -18.14 1.03 1.06
N ILE A 489 -18.63 0.14 1.93
CA ILE A 489 -18.96 0.46 3.32
C ILE A 489 -17.87 -0.08 4.26
N ALA A 490 -17.30 0.80 5.07
CA ALA A 490 -16.35 0.42 6.10
C ALA A 490 -17.03 -0.34 7.24
N SER A 491 -16.42 -1.42 7.70
CA SER A 491 -16.85 -2.14 8.89
C SER A 491 -15.67 -2.45 9.81
N THR A 492 -15.96 -2.54 11.10
CA THR A 492 -14.97 -2.80 12.14
C THR A 492 -15.49 -3.88 13.08
N ILE A 493 -14.71 -4.95 13.26
CA ILE A 493 -14.94 -5.98 14.28
C ILE A 493 -13.83 -5.90 15.32
N GLN A 494 -14.20 -5.95 16.60
CA GLN A 494 -13.28 -5.79 17.73
C GLN A 494 -13.55 -6.82 18.82
N SER A 495 -12.50 -7.45 19.33
CA SER A 495 -12.51 -8.30 20.52
C SER A 495 -11.52 -7.73 21.52
N LEU A 496 -12.02 -7.05 22.55
CA LEU A 496 -11.24 -6.22 23.47
C LEU A 496 -11.32 -6.72 24.91
N ARG A 497 -10.17 -6.75 25.59
CA ARG A 497 -10.01 -6.82 27.05
C ARG A 497 -9.80 -5.40 27.55
N ILE A 498 -10.70 -4.92 28.40
CA ILE A 498 -10.58 -3.59 29.03
C ILE A 498 -9.75 -3.72 30.30
N ILE A 499 -8.57 -3.10 30.30
CA ILE A 499 -7.69 -2.99 31.47
C ILE A 499 -7.96 -1.63 32.13
N ARG A 500 -8.00 -1.60 33.46
CA ARG A 500 -8.14 -0.37 34.25
C ARG A 500 -6.85 -0.13 35.02
N VAL A 501 -6.09 0.90 34.64
CA VAL A 501 -4.83 1.26 35.29
C VAL A 501 -5.09 2.42 36.24
N ALA A 502 -4.62 2.30 37.49
CA ALA A 502 -4.69 3.38 38.47
C ALA A 502 -3.78 4.54 38.07
N LEU A 503 -4.33 5.76 37.99
CA LEU A 503 -3.52 6.97 37.81
C LEU A 503 -2.75 7.27 39.12
N PRO A 504 -1.51 7.79 39.04
CA PRO A 504 -0.72 8.11 40.23
C PRO A 504 -1.27 9.30 41.04
N ALA A 505 -2.26 10.03 40.51
CA ALA A 505 -2.94 11.10 41.21
C ALA A 505 -4.15 10.56 41.99
N SER A 506 -3.99 10.33 43.30
CA SER A 506 -5.12 10.18 44.21
C SER A 506 -5.84 11.52 44.36
N THR A 507 -6.99 11.68 43.70
CA THR A 507 -7.85 12.83 43.94
C THR A 507 -8.66 12.59 45.21
N ASN A 508 -8.39 13.40 46.24
CA ASN A 508 -9.19 13.40 47.46
C ASN A 508 -10.60 13.94 47.14
N ILE A 509 -11.58 13.04 46.98
CA ILE A 509 -12.96 13.42 46.73
C ILE A 509 -13.59 13.78 48.09
N ALA A 510 -13.72 15.08 48.36
CA ALA A 510 -14.42 15.59 49.53
C ALA A 510 -15.94 15.42 49.38
N SER A 511 -16.45 14.23 49.68
CA SER A 511 -17.88 13.91 49.66
C SER A 511 -18.61 14.45 50.90
N GLY A 512 -18.94 15.74 50.88
CA GLY A 512 -19.87 16.37 51.83
C GLY A 512 -19.29 16.71 53.21
N THR A 513 -19.95 17.66 53.88
CA THR A 513 -19.56 18.20 55.18
C THR A 513 -19.78 17.15 56.29
N GLY A 514 -18.69 16.56 56.82
CA GLY A 514 -18.73 15.76 58.05
C GLY A 514 -18.42 14.27 57.92
N SER A 515 -17.85 13.79 56.81
CA SER A 515 -17.35 12.40 56.69
C SER A 515 -15.88 12.36 56.29
N ALA A 516 -15.17 11.31 56.72
CA ALA A 516 -13.75 11.14 56.48
C ALA A 516 -13.43 11.05 54.98
N ALA A 517 -12.34 11.69 54.54
CA ALA A 517 -11.96 11.74 53.14
C ALA A 517 -11.61 10.34 52.60
N GLY A 518 -12.46 9.82 51.71
CA GLY A 518 -12.18 8.60 50.97
C GLY A 518 -11.16 8.84 49.86
N SER A 519 -10.03 8.15 49.91
CA SER A 519 -9.05 8.16 48.81
C SER A 519 -9.61 7.35 47.63
N ALA A 520 -10.07 8.05 46.60
CA ALA A 520 -10.54 7.46 45.37
C ALA A 520 -9.40 7.40 44.35
N VAL A 521 -9.02 6.19 43.94
CA VAL A 521 -8.02 5.99 42.90
C VAL A 521 -8.68 6.12 41.53
N ALA A 522 -8.39 7.21 40.82
CA ALA A 522 -8.84 7.38 39.43
C ALA A 522 -8.26 6.25 38.56
N THR A 523 -9.03 5.74 37.59
CA THR A 523 -8.57 4.69 36.67
C THR A 523 -8.75 5.07 35.21
N GLU A 524 -7.71 4.85 34.41
CA GLU A 524 -7.71 4.98 32.96
C GLU A 524 -8.09 3.64 32.32
N LYS A 525 -8.82 3.69 31.20
CA LYS A 525 -9.25 2.50 30.45
C LYS A 525 -8.33 2.29 29.25
N ILE A 526 -7.56 1.22 29.27
CA ILE A 526 -6.74 0.78 28.14
C ILE A 526 -7.43 -0.43 27.50
N ASN A 527 -7.72 -0.35 26.21
CA ASN A 527 -8.37 -1.42 25.45
C ASN A 527 -7.31 -2.20 24.68
N VAL A 528 -7.05 -3.45 25.08
CA VAL A 528 -6.12 -4.34 24.36
C VAL A 528 -6.86 -5.51 23.74
N GLY A 529 -6.47 -5.93 22.55
CA GLY A 529 -7.09 -7.06 21.86
C GLY A 529 -6.98 -6.98 20.35
N ILE A 530 -7.91 -7.62 19.65
CA ILE A 530 -7.90 -7.75 18.19
C ILE A 530 -8.92 -6.79 17.58
N ILE A 531 -8.49 -5.98 16.63
CA ILE A 531 -9.30 -5.02 15.88
C ILE A 531 -9.03 -5.26 14.39
N LEU A 532 -10.08 -5.56 13.63
CA LEU A 532 -10.05 -5.59 12.17
C LEU A 532 -10.99 -4.49 11.66
N THR A 533 -10.45 -3.53 10.93
CA THR A 533 -11.20 -2.53 10.15
C THR A 533 -10.97 -2.81 8.67
N VAL A 534 -12.04 -2.89 7.89
CA VAL A 534 -11.94 -3.13 6.44
C VAL A 534 -12.94 -2.29 5.66
N THR A 535 -12.54 -1.86 4.47
CA THR A 535 -13.42 -1.28 3.45
C THR A 535 -13.16 -2.01 2.13
N PRO A 536 -14.08 -2.87 1.68
CA PRO A 536 -13.96 -3.56 0.40
C PRO A 536 -14.58 -2.73 -0.74
N GLN A 537 -14.01 -2.86 -1.92
CA GLN A 537 -14.51 -2.36 -3.20
C GLN A 537 -14.49 -3.51 -4.21
N VAL A 538 -15.66 -4.02 -4.57
CA VAL A 538 -15.84 -5.07 -5.59
C VAL A 538 -15.79 -4.47 -6.98
N SER A 539 -14.93 -5.03 -7.84
CA SER A 539 -14.78 -4.69 -9.25
C SER A 539 -15.57 -5.66 -10.14
N SER A 540 -15.89 -5.25 -11.38
CA SER A 540 -16.71 -6.01 -12.33
C SER A 540 -16.06 -7.28 -12.87
N ASP A 541 -14.75 -7.43 -12.68
CA ASP A 541 -13.93 -8.59 -13.05
C ASP A 541 -13.80 -9.65 -11.93
N GLY A 542 -14.47 -9.44 -10.78
CA GLY A 542 -14.44 -10.36 -9.64
C GLY A 542 -13.25 -10.19 -8.70
N PHE A 543 -12.46 -9.11 -8.85
CA PHE A 543 -11.49 -8.70 -7.85
C PHE A 543 -12.13 -7.81 -6.79
N VAL A 544 -11.63 -7.92 -5.56
CA VAL A 544 -11.99 -7.09 -4.42
C VAL A 544 -10.75 -6.28 -4.01
N LEU A 545 -10.81 -4.96 -4.20
CA LEU A 545 -9.84 -4.03 -3.66
C LEU A 545 -10.23 -3.75 -2.20
N MET A 546 -9.34 -3.98 -1.26
CA MET A 546 -9.63 -3.82 0.17
C MET A 546 -8.60 -2.91 0.84
N LYS A 547 -9.09 -1.90 1.55
CA LYS A 547 -8.30 -1.21 2.57
C LYS A 547 -8.50 -1.95 3.89
N ILE A 548 -7.43 -2.56 4.39
CA ILE A 548 -7.43 -3.40 5.60
C ILE A 548 -6.52 -2.73 6.65
N SER A 549 -7.01 -2.65 7.88
CA SER A 549 -6.23 -2.35 9.09
C SER A 549 -6.51 -3.44 10.12
N VAL A 550 -5.47 -4.21 10.47
CA VAL A 550 -5.51 -5.23 11.52
C VAL A 550 -4.56 -4.80 12.62
N LYS A 551 -5.10 -4.59 13.83
CA LYS A 551 -4.32 -4.41 15.05
C LYS A 551 -4.57 -5.60 15.99
N SER A 552 -3.50 -6.11 16.59
CA SER A 552 -3.54 -7.07 17.68
C SER A 552 -2.66 -6.55 18.80
N SER A 553 -3.24 -6.33 19.98
CA SER A 553 -2.47 -6.06 21.19
C SER A 553 -2.79 -7.02 22.32
N SER A 554 -1.75 -7.34 23.07
CA SER A 554 -1.80 -8.14 24.28
C SER A 554 -0.96 -7.45 25.36
N VAL A 555 -1.31 -7.71 26.61
CA VAL A 555 -0.53 -7.28 27.77
C VAL A 555 0.15 -8.50 28.35
N ALA A 556 1.42 -8.35 28.75
CA ALA A 556 2.10 -9.36 29.52
C ALA A 556 1.44 -9.51 30.91
N ASP A 557 1.10 -10.73 31.31
CA ASP A 557 0.67 -11.00 32.69
C ASP A 557 1.87 -10.80 33.63
N SER A 558 1.97 -9.62 34.21
CA SER A 558 3.04 -9.28 35.17
C SER A 558 2.96 -10.20 36.39
N PRO A 559 4.08 -10.82 36.82
CA PRO A 559 4.08 -11.61 38.05
C PRO A 559 3.84 -10.67 39.24
N THR A 560 2.66 -10.78 39.86
CA THR A 560 2.30 -9.99 41.04
C THR A 560 3.23 -10.33 42.20
N ALA A 561 4.25 -9.51 42.43
CA ALA A 561 5.09 -9.60 43.62
C ALA A 561 4.22 -9.29 44.86
N ALA A 562 3.92 -10.33 45.64
CA ALA A 562 3.11 -10.19 46.84
C ALA A 562 3.79 -9.24 47.84
N GLY A 563 3.14 -8.11 48.15
CA GLY A 563 3.55 -7.19 49.21
C GLY A 563 3.94 -5.77 48.79
N VAL A 564 3.98 -5.44 47.50
CA VAL A 564 4.26 -4.06 47.05
C VAL A 564 3.04 -3.45 46.33
N PRO A 565 2.44 -2.35 46.83
CA PRO A 565 1.40 -1.61 46.11
C PRO A 565 2.02 -0.71 45.05
N SER A 566 2.83 -1.28 44.16
CA SER A 566 3.38 -0.58 42.99
C SER A 566 2.56 -0.95 41.77
N VAL A 567 1.92 0.05 41.17
CA VAL A 567 1.29 -0.05 39.87
C VAL A 567 2.40 -0.16 38.83
N ILE A 568 2.91 -1.38 38.62
CA ILE A 568 3.80 -1.64 37.48
C ILE A 568 2.95 -1.42 36.22
N PRO A 569 3.30 -0.48 35.34
CA PRO A 569 2.56 -0.30 34.10
C PRO A 569 2.67 -1.58 33.28
N PHE A 570 1.52 -2.08 32.85
CA PHE A 570 1.46 -3.23 31.94
C PHE A 570 2.12 -2.85 30.62
N ASP A 571 3.10 -3.65 30.17
CA ASP A 571 3.69 -3.49 28.85
C ASP A 571 2.71 -3.99 27.78
N GLU A 572 2.32 -3.11 26.83
CA GLU A 572 1.42 -3.44 25.73
C GLU A 572 2.23 -3.90 24.51
N LEU A 573 2.26 -5.21 24.27
CA LEU A 573 2.76 -5.77 23.03
C LEU A 573 1.70 -5.59 21.94
N SER A 574 1.84 -4.53 21.15
CA SER A 574 0.97 -4.24 20.01
C SER A 574 1.63 -4.53 18.65
N ARG A 575 0.83 -5.01 17.70
CA ARG A 575 1.21 -5.28 16.32
C ARG A 575 0.11 -4.77 15.41
N GLU A 576 0.47 -4.03 14.36
CA GLU A 576 -0.49 -3.43 13.43
C GLU A 576 -0.02 -3.58 11.98
N ALA A 577 -0.96 -3.87 11.09
CA ALA A 577 -0.75 -3.93 9.65
C ALA A 577 -1.85 -3.14 8.94
N ILE A 578 -1.46 -2.13 8.17
CA ILE A 578 -2.34 -1.34 7.31
C ILE A 578 -1.91 -1.55 5.86
N ALA A 579 -2.82 -2.02 5.01
CA ALA A 579 -2.54 -2.28 3.61
C ALA A 579 -3.76 -2.00 2.72
N ASN A 580 -3.49 -1.58 1.48
CA ASN A 580 -4.47 -1.59 0.40
C ASN A 580 -4.10 -2.74 -0.53
N VAL A 581 -4.92 -3.77 -0.62
CA VAL A 581 -4.64 -5.00 -1.39
C VAL A 581 -5.73 -5.27 -2.40
N LEU A 582 -5.36 -5.76 -3.58
CA LEU A 582 -6.28 -6.30 -4.57
C LEU A 582 -6.21 -7.82 -4.49
N VAL A 583 -7.35 -8.47 -4.26
CA VAL A 583 -7.45 -9.93 -4.10
C VAL A 583 -8.58 -10.43 -4.98
N ARG A 584 -8.45 -11.62 -5.57
CA ARG A 584 -9.55 -12.25 -6.30
C ARG A 584 -10.56 -12.86 -5.33
N ASP A 585 -11.82 -12.96 -5.71
CA ASP A 585 -12.80 -13.75 -4.95
C ASP A 585 -12.31 -15.17 -4.65
N GLY A 586 -12.49 -15.62 -3.41
CA GLY A 586 -12.02 -16.90 -2.88
C GLY A 586 -10.50 -17.07 -2.66
N GLU A 587 -9.65 -16.13 -3.09
CA GLU A 587 -8.19 -16.24 -2.91
C GLU A 587 -7.70 -15.69 -1.56
N THR A 588 -6.60 -16.23 -1.05
CA THR A 588 -5.94 -15.75 0.18
C THR A 588 -4.63 -15.05 -0.15
N ILE A 589 -4.46 -13.82 0.35
CA ILE A 589 -3.20 -13.06 0.25
C ILE A 589 -2.51 -12.96 1.61
N VAL A 590 -1.18 -13.00 1.63
CA VAL A 590 -0.37 -12.67 2.81
C VAL A 590 -0.07 -11.17 2.79
N ILE A 591 -0.63 -10.43 3.76
CA ILE A 591 -0.44 -8.96 3.87
C ILE A 591 1.02 -8.61 4.26
N GLY A 592 1.64 -9.44 5.11
CA GLY A 592 3.00 -9.25 5.58
C GLY A 592 3.31 -10.14 6.79
N GLY A 593 4.52 -10.01 7.33
CA GLY A 593 4.96 -10.72 8.53
C GLY A 593 6.23 -10.11 9.11
N ILE A 594 6.49 -10.37 10.39
CA ILE A 594 7.68 -9.91 11.11
C ILE A 594 8.31 -11.14 11.76
N MET A 595 9.59 -11.38 11.47
CA MET A 595 10.39 -12.42 12.12
C MET A 595 11.43 -11.76 13.03
N LYS A 596 11.52 -12.22 14.28
CA LYS A 596 12.52 -11.78 15.25
C LYS A 596 13.23 -13.01 15.80
N ASP A 597 14.50 -13.15 15.47
CA ASP A 597 15.42 -14.08 16.12
C ASP A 597 16.20 -13.29 17.19
N THR A 598 16.43 -13.88 18.36
CA THR A 598 17.17 -13.25 19.45
C THR A 598 17.97 -14.35 20.14
N LYS A 599 19.29 -14.20 20.15
CA LYS A 599 20.22 -15.18 20.71
C LYS A 599 21.07 -14.49 21.76
N SER A 600 21.08 -15.03 22.97
CA SER A 600 21.89 -14.58 24.08
C SER A 600 22.76 -15.74 24.57
N SER A 601 24.07 -15.52 24.60
CA SER A 601 25.03 -16.48 25.15
C SER A 601 25.79 -15.81 26.27
N THR A 602 25.52 -16.21 27.51
CA THR A 602 26.22 -15.73 28.70
C THR A 602 27.21 -16.80 29.17
N GLU A 603 28.50 -16.47 29.20
CA GLU A 603 29.53 -17.31 29.80
C GLU A 603 30.08 -16.64 31.07
N GLN A 604 30.05 -17.37 32.19
CA GLN A 604 30.67 -16.99 33.45
C GLN A 604 31.72 -18.04 33.83
N GLY A 605 32.78 -17.67 34.54
CA GLY A 605 33.79 -18.65 34.97
C GLY A 605 34.92 -18.03 35.77
N ILE A 606 35.77 -18.89 36.34
CA ILE A 606 36.94 -18.46 37.11
C ILE A 606 38.04 -18.00 36.12
N PRO A 607 38.62 -16.79 36.28
CA PRO A 607 39.66 -16.31 35.38
C PRO A 607 40.86 -17.27 35.35
N TYR A 608 41.52 -17.36 34.20
CA TYR A 608 42.60 -18.31 33.86
C TYR A 608 42.17 -19.79 33.81
N LEU A 609 41.41 -20.28 34.80
CA LEU A 609 40.99 -21.68 34.88
C LEU A 609 39.92 -22.05 33.84
N LYS A 610 39.03 -21.13 33.47
CA LYS A 610 37.98 -21.34 32.46
C LYS A 610 38.52 -21.57 31.04
N ASP A 611 39.73 -21.09 30.75
CA ASP A 611 40.32 -21.03 29.40
C ASP A 611 41.24 -22.24 29.09
N ILE A 612 41.42 -23.15 30.05
CA ILE A 612 42.23 -24.37 29.87
C ILE A 612 41.51 -25.33 28.89
N PRO A 613 42.16 -25.86 27.84
CA PRO A 613 41.52 -26.82 26.95
C PRO A 613 41.10 -28.10 27.71
N VAL A 614 39.92 -28.63 27.36
CA VAL A 614 39.24 -29.77 28.02
C VAL A 614 38.80 -29.47 29.47
N LEU A 615 39.71 -29.07 30.36
CA LEU A 615 39.42 -28.85 31.79
C LEU A 615 38.65 -27.56 32.08
N GLY A 616 38.74 -26.54 31.22
CA GLY A 616 38.04 -25.26 31.41
C GLY A 616 36.52 -25.36 31.42
N TRP A 617 35.97 -26.43 30.81
CA TRP A 617 34.54 -26.78 30.93
C TRP A 617 34.09 -27.04 32.36
N LEU A 618 35.00 -27.46 33.26
CA LEU A 618 34.70 -27.64 34.68
C LEU A 618 34.74 -26.31 35.46
N PHE A 619 35.30 -25.23 34.90
CA PHE A 619 35.48 -23.94 35.58
C PHE A 619 34.68 -22.80 34.96
N LYS A 620 33.72 -23.14 34.09
CA LYS A 620 32.79 -22.21 33.45
C LYS A 620 31.33 -22.69 33.54
N ASN A 621 30.42 -21.73 33.39
CA ASN A 621 28.99 -21.91 33.27
C ASN A 621 28.54 -21.17 32.02
N THR A 622 27.96 -21.90 31.06
CA THR A 622 27.48 -21.34 29.81
C THR A 622 25.96 -21.45 29.76
N ARG A 623 25.30 -20.33 29.47
CA ARG A 623 23.85 -20.23 29.28
C ARG A 623 23.55 -19.71 27.88
N TRP A 624 22.70 -20.44 27.16
CA TRP A 624 22.16 -20.10 25.85
C TRP A 624 20.66 -19.81 26.00
N GLN A 625 20.18 -18.75 25.34
CA GLN A 625 18.78 -18.31 25.30
C GLN A 625 18.47 -17.70 23.93
#